data_AF-A0A2V6SZQ3-F1
#
_entry.id   AF-A0A2V6SZQ3-F1
#
_cell.length_a   1.000
_cell.length_b   1.000
_cell.length_c   1.000
_cell.angle_alpha   90.00
_cell.angle_beta   90.00
_cell.angle_gamma   90.00
#
_symmetry.space_group_name_H-M   'P 1'
#
loop_
_entity.id
_entity.type
_entity.pdbx_description
1 polymer ?
#
loop_
_entity_poly.entity_id
_entity_poly.type
_entity_poly.pdbx_seq_one_letter_code
_entity_poly.pdbx_strand_id
1 'polypeptide(L)'
;MCYGSSVTALYGDVILERFRHPRHFGELPAPDATHEDVNPLCGDRLRVEVRLGGEAEAAIEAVRFQGDACAIAIASADLLAEMAEGQHPGAAARIEREAILRALGTTIRTSRLGCVMLPLTALRGALADLGGARGPAMAGGGADRAAGPLPGREGVEGGADR
;
A
#
# COMPACT_ATOMS: atom_id res chain seq x y z
N MET A 1 38.16 10.85 14.35
CA MET A 1 37.25 11.52 15.30
C MET A 1 35.87 10.91 15.13
N CYS A 2 35.32 10.38 16.21
CA CYS A 2 34.00 9.77 16.27
C CYS A 2 32.90 10.83 16.26
N TYR A 3 31.89 10.65 15.42
CA TYR A 3 30.48 10.91 15.74
C TYR A 3 29.71 9.92 14.85
N GLY A 4 29.24 8.79 15.36
CA GLY A 4 28.38 8.72 16.53
C GLY A 4 26.94 8.81 16.03
N SER A 5 26.39 7.63 15.78
CA SER A 5 25.06 7.28 15.31
C SER A 5 23.89 8.17 15.71
N SER A 6 22.87 8.05 14.85
CA SER A 6 21.45 7.96 15.18
C SER A 6 20.70 9.27 15.50
N VAL A 7 19.51 9.38 14.89
CA VAL A 7 18.47 10.42 15.07
C VAL A 7 18.51 11.61 14.10
N THR A 8 19.18 11.52 12.94
CA THR A 8 19.05 12.54 11.86
C THR A 8 19.20 11.98 10.43
N ALA A 9 18.78 10.73 10.19
CA ALA A 9 18.35 10.38 8.83
C ALA A 9 17.00 11.08 8.63
N LEU A 10 16.98 12.01 7.69
CA LEU A 10 15.96 13.04 7.54
C LEU A 10 14.62 12.43 7.18
N TYR A 11 13.53 13.06 7.59
CA TYR A 11 12.15 12.61 7.32
C TYR A 11 11.79 12.44 5.82
N GLY A 12 12.58 13.00 4.90
CA GLY A 12 12.47 12.71 3.46
C GLY A 12 13.05 11.34 3.05
N ASP A 13 13.97 10.82 3.86
CA ASP A 13 14.67 9.55 3.62
C ASP A 13 13.71 8.37 3.72
N VAL A 14 12.70 8.43 4.59
CA VAL A 14 11.68 7.37 4.69
C VAL A 14 10.91 7.24 3.37
N ILE A 15 10.49 8.35 2.77
CA ILE A 15 9.79 8.33 1.48
C ILE A 15 10.69 7.75 0.40
N LEU A 16 11.93 8.24 0.32
CA LEU A 16 12.87 7.78 -0.71
C LEU A 16 13.22 6.30 -0.54
N GLU A 17 13.44 5.85 0.69
CA GLU A 17 13.76 4.46 1.00
C GLU A 17 12.60 3.54 0.67
N ARG A 18 11.40 3.86 1.15
CA ARG A 18 10.18 3.08 0.89
C ARG A 18 9.76 3.14 -0.57
N PHE A 19 10.15 4.18 -1.31
CA PHE A 19 9.92 4.26 -2.75
C PHE A 19 10.92 3.44 -3.56
N ARG A 20 12.21 3.43 -3.19
CA ARG A 20 13.26 2.70 -3.89
C ARG A 20 13.25 1.20 -3.58
N HIS A 21 12.95 0.86 -2.33
CA HIS A 21 12.95 -0.51 -1.82
C HIS A 21 11.63 -0.80 -1.07
N PRO A 22 10.47 -0.72 -1.74
CA PRO A 22 9.20 -1.10 -1.13
C PRO A 22 9.23 -2.59 -0.79
N ARG A 23 8.88 -2.92 0.45
CA ARG A 23 8.91 -4.29 0.97
C ARG A 23 7.69 -5.11 0.54
N HIS A 24 6.58 -4.43 0.27
CA HIS A 24 5.29 -5.04 -0.04
C HIS A 24 4.86 -4.82 -1.50
N PHE A 25 5.76 -4.35 -2.36
CA PHE A 25 5.46 -4.21 -3.79
C PHE A 25 5.42 -5.58 -4.48
N GLY A 26 4.40 -5.82 -5.28
CA GLY A 26 4.21 -7.05 -6.05
C GLY A 26 2.77 -7.57 -5.96
N GLU A 27 2.61 -8.84 -6.31
CA GLU A 27 1.34 -9.54 -6.37
C GLU A 27 1.32 -10.72 -5.38
N LEU A 28 0.12 -11.11 -4.95
CA LEU A 28 -0.11 -12.35 -4.23
C LEU A 28 -0.59 -13.43 -5.22
N PRO A 29 -0.08 -14.67 -5.13
CA PRO A 29 -0.48 -15.75 -6.05
C PRO A 29 -1.94 -16.23 -5.88
N ALA A 30 -2.61 -15.84 -4.79
CA ALA A 30 -4.03 -16.09 -4.53
C ALA A 30 -4.51 -15.16 -3.40
N PRO A 31 -4.85 -13.89 -3.70
CA PRO A 31 -5.39 -12.99 -2.69
C PRO A 31 -6.85 -13.33 -2.38
N ASP A 32 -7.27 -13.16 -1.12
CA ASP A 32 -8.66 -13.30 -0.70
C ASP A 32 -9.51 -12.08 -1.11
N ALA A 33 -8.87 -10.92 -1.23
CA ALA A 33 -9.49 -9.72 -1.78
C ALA A 33 -8.51 -8.85 -2.55
N THR A 34 -9.04 -8.10 -3.51
CA THR A 34 -8.28 -7.19 -4.36
C THR A 34 -9.11 -5.98 -4.68
N HIS A 35 -8.51 -4.80 -4.62
CA HIS A 35 -9.16 -3.56 -5.00
C HIS A 35 -8.18 -2.62 -5.69
N GLU A 36 -8.63 -1.93 -6.72
CA GLU A 36 -7.85 -0.93 -7.43
C GLU A 36 -8.54 0.43 -7.33
N ASP A 37 -7.76 1.45 -7.01
CA ASP A 37 -8.23 2.82 -6.90
C ASP A 37 -7.33 3.78 -7.69
N VAL A 38 -7.86 4.96 -8.01
CA VAL A 38 -7.19 5.99 -8.79
C VAL A 38 -7.34 7.34 -8.09
N ASN A 39 -6.23 8.06 -7.91
CA ASN A 39 -6.25 9.42 -7.44
C ASN A 39 -6.56 10.38 -8.61
N PRO A 40 -7.76 11.00 -8.67
CA PRO A 40 -8.16 11.82 -9.81
C PRO A 40 -7.37 13.14 -9.94
N LEU A 41 -6.64 13.54 -8.88
CA LEU A 41 -5.89 14.80 -8.89
C LEU A 41 -4.61 14.73 -9.73
N CYS A 42 -3.97 13.56 -9.79
CA CYS A 42 -2.69 13.39 -10.49
C CYS A 42 -2.59 12.11 -11.33
N GLY A 43 -3.63 11.26 -11.31
CA GLY A 43 -3.68 10.03 -12.09
C GLY A 43 -2.94 8.83 -11.48
N ASP A 44 -2.43 8.95 -10.23
CA ASP A 44 -1.82 7.81 -9.52
C ASP A 44 -2.82 6.66 -9.45
N ARG A 45 -2.40 5.44 -9.83
CA ARG A 45 -3.20 4.21 -9.77
C ARG A 45 -2.54 3.22 -8.84
N LEU A 46 -3.33 2.57 -7.98
CA LEU A 46 -2.83 1.58 -7.04
C LEU A 46 -3.83 0.42 -6.91
N ARG A 47 -3.31 -0.80 -7.01
CA ARG A 47 -4.00 -2.04 -6.70
C ARG A 47 -3.45 -2.59 -5.40
N VAL A 48 -4.33 -2.95 -4.48
CA VAL A 48 -4.02 -3.58 -3.20
C VAL A 48 -4.63 -4.97 -3.16
N GLU A 49 -3.85 -5.93 -2.71
CA GLU A 49 -4.19 -7.34 -2.59
C GLU A 49 -3.98 -7.78 -1.15
N VAL A 50 -4.94 -8.51 -0.59
CA VAL A 50 -4.95 -8.93 0.81
C VAL A 50 -5.14 -10.44 0.88
N ARG A 51 -4.33 -11.11 1.71
CA ARG A 51 -4.53 -12.50 2.12
C ARG A 51 -4.78 -12.57 3.62
N LEU A 52 -5.79 -13.34 4.03
CA LEU A 52 -6.11 -13.66 5.41
C LEU A 52 -5.41 -14.95 5.83
N GLY A 53 -5.09 -15.06 7.12
CA GLY A 53 -4.65 -16.32 7.71
C GLY A 53 -5.74 -17.41 7.68
N GLY A 54 -5.36 -18.67 7.89
CA GLY A 54 -6.26 -19.82 7.81
C GLY A 54 -7.20 -20.07 9.00
N GLU A 55 -7.40 -19.10 9.90
CA GLU A 55 -8.14 -19.28 11.17
C GLU A 55 -9.51 -18.57 11.17
N ALA A 56 -10.40 -18.96 12.10
CA ALA A 56 -11.78 -18.45 12.16
C ALA A 56 -11.90 -16.93 12.40
N GLU A 57 -10.89 -16.32 13.05
CA GLU A 57 -10.74 -14.87 13.23
C GLU A 57 -9.44 -14.39 12.58
N ALA A 58 -9.24 -14.79 11.32
CA ALA A 58 -8.03 -14.54 10.57
C ALA A 58 -7.59 -13.07 10.59
N ALA A 59 -6.39 -12.84 11.13
CA ALA A 59 -5.63 -11.64 10.86
C ALA A 59 -5.20 -11.60 9.39
N ILE A 60 -4.87 -10.41 8.92
CA ILE A 60 -4.26 -10.22 7.60
C ILE A 60 -2.86 -10.85 7.65
N GLU A 61 -2.65 -11.88 6.85
CA GLU A 61 -1.35 -12.57 6.74
C GLU A 61 -0.38 -11.77 5.85
N ALA A 62 -0.89 -11.24 4.74
CA ALA A 62 -0.09 -10.48 3.78
C ALA A 62 -0.92 -9.40 3.10
N VAL A 63 -0.28 -8.25 2.88
CA VAL A 63 -0.77 -7.19 2.00
C VAL A 63 0.28 -6.95 0.93
N ARG A 64 -0.10 -7.02 -0.35
CA ARG A 64 0.77 -6.59 -1.44
C ARG A 64 0.09 -5.50 -2.25
N PHE A 65 0.90 -4.69 -2.90
CA PHE A 65 0.40 -3.64 -3.75
C PHE A 65 1.24 -3.50 -5.01
N GLN A 66 0.60 -3.01 -6.06
CA GLN A 66 1.27 -2.64 -7.29
C GLN A 66 0.55 -1.45 -7.93
N GLY A 67 1.23 -0.72 -8.80
CA GLY A 67 0.65 0.46 -9.43
C GLY A 67 1.65 1.48 -9.92
N ASP A 68 1.16 2.31 -10.84
CA ASP A 68 1.85 3.50 -11.32
C ASP A 68 1.45 4.69 -10.44
N ALA A 69 2.29 4.97 -9.45
CA ALA A 69 2.04 6.04 -8.51
C ALA A 69 3.33 6.80 -8.13
N CYS A 70 3.15 8.03 -7.66
CA CYS A 70 4.27 8.85 -7.20
C CYS A 70 4.93 8.29 -5.92
N ALA A 71 6.14 8.78 -5.60
CA ALA A 71 6.90 8.31 -4.45
C ALA A 71 6.15 8.39 -3.10
N ILE A 72 5.30 9.41 -2.91
CA ILE A 72 4.48 9.54 -1.69
C ILE A 72 3.46 8.40 -1.61
N ALA A 73 2.78 8.07 -2.71
CA ALA A 73 1.77 7.03 -2.74
C ALA A 73 2.40 5.65 -2.53
N ILE A 74 3.52 5.36 -3.20
CA ILE A 74 4.26 4.09 -3.01
C ILE A 74 4.78 3.95 -1.58
N ALA A 75 5.41 4.99 -1.03
CA ALA A 75 5.88 4.94 0.36
C ALA A 75 4.72 4.80 1.36
N SER A 76 3.60 5.49 1.11
CA SER A 76 2.40 5.39 1.95
C SER A 76 1.78 3.99 1.87
N ALA A 77 1.76 3.37 0.68
CA ALA A 77 1.27 2.01 0.50
C ALA A 77 2.14 0.98 1.23
N ASP A 78 3.47 1.12 1.14
CA ASP A 78 4.40 0.22 1.81
C ASP A 78 4.29 0.30 3.33
N LEU A 79 4.18 1.51 3.88
CA LEU A 79 3.97 1.71 5.32
C LEU A 79 2.58 1.23 5.76
N LEU A 80 1.55 1.45 4.95
CA LEU A 80 0.20 0.99 5.26
C LEU A 80 0.11 -0.54 5.28
N ALA A 81 0.75 -1.22 4.32
CA ALA A 81 0.84 -2.67 4.29
C ALA A 81 1.51 -3.20 5.57
N GLU A 82 2.65 -2.62 5.98
CA GLU A 82 3.33 -2.97 7.23
C GLU A 82 2.45 -2.76 8.48
N MET A 83 1.60 -1.72 8.49
CA MET A 83 0.67 -1.48 9.60
C MET A 83 -0.51 -2.45 9.63
N ALA A 84 -0.95 -2.93 8.46
CA ALA A 84 -2.13 -3.76 8.31
C ALA A 84 -1.85 -5.25 8.51
N GLU A 85 -0.67 -5.73 8.10
CA GLU A 85 -0.23 -7.11 8.33
C GLU A 85 -0.24 -7.45 9.84
N GLY A 86 -0.76 -8.62 10.18
CA GLY A 86 -0.97 -9.06 11.56
C GLY A 86 -2.19 -8.44 12.26
N GLN A 87 -2.90 -7.48 11.66
CA GLN A 87 -4.13 -6.93 12.21
C GLN A 87 -5.37 -7.68 11.73
N HIS A 88 -6.43 -7.69 12.55
CA HIS A 88 -7.75 -8.10 12.09
C HIS A 88 -8.27 -7.11 11.02
N PRO A 89 -8.96 -7.57 9.95
CA PRO A 89 -9.47 -6.71 8.87
C PRO A 89 -10.24 -5.48 9.36
N GLY A 90 -11.11 -5.65 10.37
CA GLY A 90 -11.86 -4.54 10.95
C GLY A 90 -10.99 -3.49 11.66
N ALA A 91 -9.82 -3.87 12.19
CA ALA A 91 -8.86 -2.94 12.79
C ALA A 91 -8.05 -2.22 11.70
N ALA A 92 -7.56 -2.95 10.70
CA ALA A 92 -6.84 -2.38 9.56
C ALA A 92 -7.70 -1.36 8.78
N ALA A 93 -8.99 -1.61 8.63
CA ALA A 93 -9.93 -0.68 8.00
C ALA A 93 -10.05 0.68 8.74
N ARG A 94 -9.72 0.71 10.04
CA ARG A 94 -9.75 1.91 10.90
C ARG A 94 -8.40 2.61 11.01
N ILE A 95 -7.38 2.19 10.26
CA ILE A 95 -6.14 2.96 10.17
C ILE A 95 -6.49 4.35 9.63
N GLU A 96 -6.03 5.38 10.32
CA GLU A 96 -6.29 6.76 9.96
C GLU A 96 -5.11 7.36 9.20
N ARG A 97 -5.42 8.37 8.38
CA ARG A 97 -4.42 9.13 7.60
C ARG A 97 -3.27 9.61 8.48
N GLU A 98 -3.57 10.07 9.69
CA GLU A 98 -2.59 10.59 10.64
C GLU A 98 -1.55 9.54 11.04
N ALA A 99 -1.90 8.25 11.07
CA ALA A 99 -0.94 7.18 11.33
C ALA A 99 0.08 7.07 10.20
N ILE A 100 -0.38 7.13 8.95
CA ILE A 100 0.47 7.11 7.75
C ILE A 100 1.36 8.36 7.72
N LEU A 101 0.79 9.55 7.95
CA LEU A 101 1.54 10.81 8.00
C LEU A 101 2.62 10.79 9.09
N ARG A 102 2.33 10.24 10.28
CA ARG A 102 3.33 10.08 11.34
C ARG A 102 4.44 9.12 10.94
N ALA A 103 4.12 8.02 10.25
CA ALA A 103 5.11 7.04 9.80
C ALA A 103 5.99 7.56 8.65
N LEU A 104 5.43 8.35 7.74
CA LEU A 104 6.21 9.09 6.74
C LEU A 104 7.16 10.09 7.40
N GLY A 105 6.78 10.61 8.57
CA GLY A 105 7.61 11.46 9.42
C GLY A 105 7.81 12.88 8.88
N THR A 106 7.40 13.18 7.65
CA THR A 106 7.58 14.49 7.03
C THR A 106 6.25 15.23 6.87
N THR A 107 6.36 16.55 6.68
CA THR A 107 5.20 17.39 6.39
C THR A 107 4.81 17.26 4.92
N ILE A 108 3.65 16.67 4.67
CA ILE A 108 3.06 16.59 3.32
C ILE A 108 2.21 17.83 3.06
N ARG A 109 2.40 18.48 1.91
CA ARG A 109 1.55 19.60 1.48
C ARG A 109 0.12 19.13 1.25
N THR A 110 -0.86 19.97 1.55
CA THR A 110 -2.29 19.67 1.38
C THR A 110 -2.63 19.16 -0.03
N SER A 111 -2.02 19.74 -1.06
CA SER A 111 -2.20 19.32 -2.46
C SER A 111 -1.75 17.89 -2.76
N ARG A 112 -0.95 17.28 -1.89
CA ARG A 112 -0.41 15.92 -2.03
C ARG A 112 -1.06 14.92 -1.07
N LEU A 113 -2.05 15.33 -0.27
CA LEU A 113 -2.75 14.42 0.64
C LEU A 113 -3.53 13.34 -0.09
N GLY A 114 -3.98 13.60 -1.33
CA GLY A 114 -4.58 12.56 -2.18
C GLY A 114 -3.67 11.35 -2.39
N CYS A 115 -2.35 11.57 -2.52
CA CYS A 115 -1.37 10.49 -2.66
C CYS A 115 -1.24 9.65 -1.37
N VAL A 116 -1.42 10.26 -0.20
CA VAL A 116 -1.40 9.54 1.10
C VAL A 116 -2.69 8.76 1.31
N MET A 117 -3.82 9.28 0.83
CA MET A 117 -5.13 8.67 0.99
C MET A 117 -5.38 7.51 0.02
N LEU A 118 -4.79 7.55 -1.19
CA LEU A 118 -5.01 6.54 -2.23
C LEU A 118 -4.78 5.09 -1.74
N PRO A 119 -3.67 4.75 -1.06
CA PRO A 119 -3.49 3.39 -0.55
C PRO A 119 -4.51 3.02 0.53
N LEU A 120 -4.95 3.99 1.33
CA LEU A 120 -5.92 3.76 2.40
C LEU A 120 -7.33 3.48 1.84
N THR A 121 -7.74 4.20 0.81
CA THR A 121 -9.02 3.94 0.13
C THR A 121 -8.98 2.61 -0.61
N ALA A 122 -7.87 2.28 -1.28
CA ALA A 122 -7.68 0.99 -1.93
C ALA A 122 -7.73 -0.18 -0.92
N LEU A 123 -7.00 -0.09 0.20
CA LEU A 123 -7.04 -1.12 1.25
C LEU A 123 -8.46 -1.27 1.83
N ARG A 124 -9.14 -0.17 2.16
CA ARG A 124 -10.51 -0.21 2.70
C ARG A 124 -11.49 -0.84 1.70
N GLY A 125 -11.33 -0.58 0.41
CA GLY A 125 -12.08 -1.25 -0.64
C GLY A 125 -11.89 -2.77 -0.60
N ALA A 126 -10.64 -3.23 -0.59
CA ALA A 126 -10.33 -4.66 -0.52
C ALA A 126 -10.89 -5.32 0.77
N LEU A 127 -10.80 -4.64 1.92
CA LEU A 127 -11.31 -5.17 3.19
C LEU A 127 -12.84 -5.18 3.27
N ALA A 128 -13.53 -4.25 2.57
CA ALA A 128 -14.99 -4.23 2.51
C ALA A 128 -15.53 -5.46 1.76
N ASP A 129 -14.84 -5.88 0.69
CA ASP A 129 -15.22 -7.05 -0.10
C ASP A 129 -15.13 -8.34 0.73
N LEU A 130 -14.17 -8.44 1.66
CA LEU A 130 -14.07 -9.54 2.63
C LEU A 130 -15.24 -9.58 3.63
N GLY A 131 -15.75 -8.40 4.03
CA GLY A 131 -16.89 -8.28 4.95
C GLY A 131 -18.23 -8.65 4.31
N GLY A 132 -18.36 -8.47 3.00
CA GLY A 132 -19.53 -8.91 2.21
C GLY A 132 -19.53 -10.40 1.88
N ALA A 133 -18.35 -11.03 1.80
CA ALA A 133 -18.18 -12.42 1.39
C ALA A 133 -18.35 -13.48 2.50
N ARG A 134 -18.61 -13.11 3.76
CA ARG A 134 -19.01 -14.07 4.84
C ARG A 134 -20.53 -14.36 4.86
N GLY A 135 -21.20 -14.28 3.70
CA GLY A 135 -22.47 -14.95 3.40
C GLY A 135 -22.20 -16.20 2.55
N PRO A 136 -23.09 -17.21 2.50
CA PRO A 136 -22.80 -18.48 1.84
C PRO A 136 -22.41 -18.24 0.38
N ALA A 137 -21.34 -18.91 -0.05
CA ALA A 137 -20.76 -18.82 -1.38
C ALA A 137 -21.84 -18.80 -2.47
N MET A 138 -22.02 -17.65 -3.10
CA MET A 138 -22.79 -17.53 -4.33
C MET A 138 -21.80 -17.37 -5.48
N ALA A 139 -21.73 -18.42 -6.28
CA ALA A 139 -21.02 -18.45 -7.54
C ALA A 139 -21.56 -17.39 -8.51
N GLY A 140 -20.63 -16.66 -9.14
CA GLY A 140 -20.84 -16.00 -10.44
C GLY A 140 -21.24 -14.52 -10.38
N GLY A 141 -20.36 -13.66 -10.92
CA GLY A 141 -20.69 -12.26 -11.21
C GLY A 141 -19.45 -11.41 -11.47
N GLY A 142 -18.91 -11.49 -12.69
CA GLY A 142 -17.58 -10.99 -13.04
C GLY A 142 -17.31 -9.50 -12.82
N ALA A 143 -16.05 -9.23 -12.51
CA ALA A 143 -15.34 -8.08 -13.05
C ALA A 143 -14.07 -8.61 -13.73
N ASP A 144 -14.26 -9.20 -14.91
CA ASP A 144 -13.20 -9.19 -15.93
C ASP A 144 -12.97 -7.72 -16.31
N ARG A 145 -12.06 -7.10 -15.58
CA ARG A 145 -11.16 -6.14 -16.16
C ARG A 145 -9.77 -6.66 -15.84
N ALA A 146 -9.31 -7.59 -16.68
CA ALA A 146 -7.89 -7.78 -16.88
C ALA A 146 -7.26 -6.41 -17.21
N ALA A 147 -6.84 -5.68 -16.18
CA ALA A 147 -5.75 -4.76 -16.33
C ALA A 147 -4.57 -5.65 -16.68
N GLY A 148 -4.11 -5.56 -17.94
CA GLY A 148 -2.91 -6.25 -18.37
C GLY A 148 -1.75 -5.96 -17.41
N PRO A 149 -0.72 -6.82 -17.39
CA PRO A 149 0.42 -6.64 -16.51
C PRO A 149 0.94 -5.21 -16.63
N LEU A 150 0.98 -4.49 -15.49
CA LEU A 150 1.58 -3.17 -15.45
C LEU A 150 3.06 -3.33 -15.83
N PRO A 151 3.60 -2.47 -16.71
CA PRO A 151 4.99 -2.57 -17.10
C PRO A 151 5.87 -2.50 -15.85
N GLY A 152 6.69 -3.54 -15.66
CA GLY A 152 7.63 -3.60 -14.55
C GLY A 152 8.53 -2.37 -14.54
N ARG A 153 8.67 -1.71 -13.40
CA ARG A 153 9.59 -0.59 -13.25
C ARG A 153 11.01 -1.16 -13.21
N GLU A 154 11.68 -1.16 -14.37
CA GLU A 154 13.12 -1.38 -14.46
C GLU A 154 13.84 -0.37 -13.56
N GLY A 155 14.79 -0.88 -12.77
CA GLY A 155 15.46 -0.15 -11.71
C GLY A 155 16.04 1.17 -12.21
N VAL A 156 15.81 2.24 -11.46
CA VAL A 156 16.65 3.43 -11.52
C VAL A 156 18.03 3.02 -11.00
N GLU A 157 18.88 2.55 -11.89
CA GLU A 157 20.31 2.49 -11.65
C GLU A 157 20.81 3.91 -11.44
N GLY A 158 21.41 4.13 -10.28
CA GLY A 158 21.94 5.43 -9.87
C GLY A 158 22.99 5.91 -10.86
N GLY A 159 22.66 6.93 -11.63
CA GLY A 159 23.62 7.77 -12.33
C GLY A 159 24.40 8.60 -11.32
N ALA A 160 25.40 7.99 -10.70
CA ALA A 160 26.54 8.71 -10.15
C ALA A 160 27.55 8.87 -11.28
N ASP A 161 27.53 9.99 -12.01
CA ASP A 161 28.75 10.46 -12.68
C ASP A 161 28.74 11.96 -12.99
N ARG A 162 29.87 12.57 -12.60
CA ARG A 162 30.43 13.91 -12.87
C ARG A 162 30.05 15.09 -11.98
#